data_AF-W9VVH6-F1
#
_entry.id   AF-W9VVH6-F1
#
_cell.length_a   1.000
_cell.length_b   1.000
_cell.length_c   1.000
_cell.angle_alpha   90.00
_cell.angle_beta   90.00
_cell.angle_gamma   90.00
#
_symmetry.space_group_name_H-M   'P 1'
#
loop_
_entity.id
_entity.type
_entity.pdbx_description
1 polymer ?
#
loop_
_entity_poly.entity_id
_entity_poly.type
_entity_poly.pdbx_seq_one_letter_code
_entity_poly.pdbx_strand_id
1 'polypeptide(L)'
;MHYDTVTTILLTITPAFSLGIPALITREIPVDTVGNAQLFWAGDTSLVSQFLSMAPSLSGQDLANAAASALTSEGDELTQKGVLDAVFRTLGSGEAGGALTDITAANTTLVEQGTFQFVVNGLNDLVINGADFSPDQVLSSVTMINTVRCNSVLPAIDIYLGSAAVLSGRPFPNVAVRPDNCP
;
A
#
# COMPACT_ATOMS: atom_id res chain seq x y z
N MET A 1 78.22 4.56 -53.60
CA MET A 1 77.70 3.44 -52.77
C MET A 1 77.06 4.07 -51.55
N HIS A 2 75.74 4.21 -51.56
CA HIS A 2 74.94 4.71 -50.43
C HIS A 2 74.08 3.54 -49.96
N TYR A 3 74.14 3.25 -48.66
CA TYR A 3 73.26 2.29 -48.00
C TYR A 3 72.24 3.09 -47.19
N ASP A 4 70.97 3.03 -47.61
CA ASP A 4 69.85 3.54 -46.82
C ASP A 4 69.58 2.59 -45.65
N THR A 5 69.45 3.17 -44.46
CA THR A 5 69.17 2.45 -43.22
C THR A 5 67.66 2.47 -43.00
N VAL A 6 67.01 1.31 -42.97
CA VAL A 6 65.58 1.16 -42.69
C VAL A 6 65.36 1.22 -41.18
N THR A 7 64.72 2.27 -40.70
CA THR A 7 64.30 2.43 -39.30
C THR A 7 62.98 1.67 -39.07
N THR A 8 63.04 0.53 -38.38
CA THR A 8 61.87 -0.22 -37.93
C THR A 8 61.34 0.38 -36.61
N ILE A 9 60.15 0.97 -36.65
CA ILE A 9 59.44 1.44 -35.44
C ILE A 9 58.64 0.25 -34.87
N LEU A 10 58.99 -0.18 -33.66
CA LEU A 10 58.28 -1.20 -32.89
C LEU A 10 57.14 -0.52 -32.10
N LEU A 11 55.89 -0.75 -32.51
CA LEU A 11 54.71 -0.27 -31.79
C LEU A 11 54.36 -1.28 -30.66
N THR A 12 54.58 -0.91 -29.41
CA THR A 12 54.17 -1.74 -28.26
C THR A 12 52.73 -1.40 -27.88
N ILE A 13 51.83 -2.36 -28.05
CA ILE A 13 50.42 -2.25 -27.66
C ILE A 13 50.31 -2.74 -26.21
N THR A 14 50.23 -1.82 -25.26
CA THR A 14 49.87 -2.14 -23.87
C THR A 14 48.35 -2.35 -23.77
N PRO A 15 47.86 -3.52 -23.34
CA PRO A 15 46.45 -3.68 -23.00
C PRO A 15 46.16 -2.92 -21.71
N ALA A 16 45.42 -1.82 -21.81
CA ALA A 16 44.84 -1.15 -20.66
C ALA A 16 43.69 -2.03 -20.13
N PHE A 17 43.94 -2.77 -19.05
CA PHE A 17 42.86 -3.36 -18.25
C PHE A 17 42.11 -2.21 -17.56
N SER A 18 41.01 -1.79 -18.17
CA SER A 18 40.05 -0.89 -17.53
C SER A 18 39.34 -1.67 -16.43
N LEU A 19 39.65 -1.37 -15.18
CA LEU A 19 38.85 -1.79 -14.03
C LEU A 19 37.51 -1.04 -14.10
N GLY A 20 36.57 -1.62 -14.83
CA GLY A 20 35.18 -1.18 -14.80
C GLY A 20 34.67 -1.31 -13.36
N ILE A 21 34.52 -0.18 -12.68
CA ILE A 21 33.78 -0.13 -11.42
C ILE A 21 32.39 -0.69 -11.74
N PRO A 22 31.92 -1.76 -11.09
CA PRO A 22 30.55 -2.21 -11.28
C PRO A 22 29.66 -1.03 -10.89
N ALA A 23 28.95 -0.48 -11.85
CA ALA A 23 27.90 0.48 -11.58
C ALA A 23 26.93 -0.23 -10.62
N LEU A 24 26.86 0.25 -9.38
CA LEU A 24 25.74 -0.04 -8.50
C LEU A 24 24.52 0.45 -9.27
N ILE A 25 23.79 -0.46 -9.89
CA ILE A 25 22.48 -0.16 -10.45
C ILE A 25 21.63 0.16 -9.22
N THR A 26 21.55 1.44 -8.86
CA THR A 26 20.51 1.92 -7.96
C THR A 26 19.20 1.54 -8.64
N ARG A 27 18.49 0.57 -8.08
CA ARG A 27 17.17 0.19 -8.57
C ARG A 27 16.27 1.39 -8.32
N GLU A 28 15.99 2.14 -9.37
CA GLU A 28 15.13 3.32 -9.27
C GLU A 28 13.74 2.84 -8.84
N ILE A 29 13.31 3.27 -7.65
CA ILE A 29 11.95 3.05 -7.16
C ILE A 29 11.04 3.87 -8.08
N PRO A 30 10.07 3.27 -8.78
CA PRO A 30 9.15 4.05 -9.58
C PRO A 30 8.24 4.86 -8.64
N VAL A 31 8.65 6.10 -8.34
CA VAL A 31 7.99 7.04 -7.43
C VAL A 31 6.51 7.25 -7.80
N ASP A 32 6.19 7.19 -9.10
CA ASP A 32 4.82 7.23 -9.59
C ASP A 32 3.98 6.04 -9.11
N THR A 33 4.56 4.84 -9.00
CA THR A 33 3.87 3.65 -8.48
C THR A 33 3.53 3.80 -7.00
N VAL A 34 4.45 4.31 -6.19
CA VAL A 34 4.22 4.54 -4.75
C VAL A 34 3.15 5.59 -4.53
N GLY A 35 3.27 6.73 -5.22
CA GLY A 35 2.31 7.82 -5.11
C GLY A 35 0.90 7.44 -5.57
N ASN A 36 0.78 6.70 -6.68
CA ASN A 36 -0.52 6.23 -7.16
C ASN A 36 -1.14 5.20 -6.22
N ALA A 37 -0.36 4.23 -5.74
CA ALA A 37 -0.86 3.23 -4.79
C ALA A 37 -1.33 3.89 -3.48
N GLN A 38 -0.59 4.88 -2.98
CA GLN A 38 -1.00 5.68 -1.82
C GLN A 38 -2.33 6.41 -2.08
N LEU A 39 -2.45 7.10 -3.22
CA LEU A 39 -3.65 7.86 -3.56
C LEU A 39 -4.88 6.96 -3.72
N PHE A 40 -4.74 5.83 -4.42
CA PHE A 40 -5.83 4.88 -4.61
C PHE A 40 -6.23 4.23 -3.28
N TRP A 41 -5.27 3.80 -2.46
CA TRP A 41 -5.58 3.21 -1.16
C TRP A 41 -6.33 4.22 -0.27
N ALA A 42 -5.86 5.48 -0.20
CA ALA A 42 -6.57 6.51 0.56
C ALA A 42 -7.99 6.76 0.04
N GLY A 43 -8.19 6.68 -1.29
CA GLY A 43 -9.50 6.78 -1.93
C GLY A 43 -10.44 5.63 -1.53
N ASP A 44 -9.98 4.39 -1.67
CA ASP A 44 -10.76 3.19 -1.31
C ASP A 44 -11.11 3.19 0.18
N THR A 45 -10.15 3.54 1.04
CA THR A 45 -10.35 3.72 2.49
C THR A 45 -11.45 4.73 2.80
N SER A 46 -11.51 5.81 2.03
CA SER A 46 -12.53 6.84 2.17
C SER A 46 -13.91 6.32 1.79
N LEU A 47 -14.03 5.52 0.73
CA LEU A 47 -15.29 4.92 0.31
C LEU A 47 -15.83 3.95 1.36
N VAL A 48 -14.98 3.07 1.89
CA VAL A 48 -15.36 2.14 2.98
C VAL A 48 -15.78 2.91 4.22
N SER A 49 -15.05 3.97 4.58
CA SER A 49 -15.35 4.75 5.78
C SER A 49 -16.66 5.54 5.66
N GLN A 50 -16.92 6.13 4.49
CA GLN A 50 -18.18 6.80 4.20
C GLN A 50 -19.36 5.83 4.28
N PHE A 51 -19.21 4.63 3.72
CA PHE A 51 -20.22 3.58 3.85
C PHE A 51 -20.50 3.26 5.31
N LEU A 52 -19.47 3.02 6.13
CA LEU A 52 -19.63 2.66 7.54
C LEU A 52 -20.25 3.78 8.38
N SER A 53 -20.01 5.05 8.04
CA SER A 53 -20.72 6.20 8.64
C SER A 53 -22.22 6.16 8.33
N MET A 54 -22.61 5.88 7.08
CA MET A 54 -24.00 5.97 6.63
C MET A 54 -24.81 4.69 6.84
N ALA A 55 -24.17 3.53 6.93
CA ALA A 55 -24.81 2.22 6.97
C ALA A 55 -25.95 2.08 8.00
N PRO A 56 -25.86 2.64 9.24
CA PRO A 56 -26.97 2.59 10.20
C PRO A 56 -28.25 3.29 9.74
N SER A 57 -28.18 4.15 8.74
CA SER A 57 -29.34 4.84 8.15
C SER A 57 -29.93 4.11 6.93
N LEU A 58 -29.25 3.08 6.43
CA LEU A 58 -29.67 2.30 5.28
C LEU A 58 -30.43 1.04 5.72
N SER A 59 -31.21 0.47 4.81
CA SER A 59 -31.93 -0.79 5.02
C SER A 59 -32.22 -1.50 3.71
N GLY A 60 -32.63 -2.77 3.78
CA GLY A 60 -33.05 -3.51 2.59
C GLY A 60 -31.94 -3.60 1.54
N GLN A 61 -32.37 -3.57 0.26
CA GLN A 61 -31.45 -3.70 -0.86
C GLN A 61 -30.47 -2.54 -0.98
N ASP A 62 -30.82 -1.34 -0.49
CA ASP A 62 -29.93 -0.18 -0.53
C ASP A 62 -28.71 -0.40 0.37
N LEU A 63 -28.90 -0.99 1.55
CA LEU A 63 -27.79 -1.38 2.43
C LEU A 63 -26.90 -2.43 1.75
N ALA A 64 -27.49 -3.50 1.20
CA ALA A 64 -26.72 -4.57 0.56
C ALA A 64 -25.92 -4.06 -0.64
N ASN A 65 -26.50 -3.20 -1.47
CA ASN A 65 -25.82 -2.60 -2.63
C ASN A 65 -24.68 -1.65 -2.22
N ALA A 66 -24.90 -0.82 -1.20
CA ALA A 66 -23.87 0.05 -0.67
C ALA A 66 -22.73 -0.75 -0.03
N ALA A 67 -23.05 -1.82 0.70
CA ALA A 67 -22.08 -2.74 1.28
C ALA A 67 -21.26 -3.44 0.19
N ALA A 68 -21.85 -3.78 -0.96
CA ALA A 68 -21.13 -4.42 -2.07
C ALA A 68 -20.10 -3.48 -2.70
N SER A 69 -20.44 -2.19 -2.80
CA SER A 69 -19.50 -1.16 -3.26
C SER A 69 -18.35 -1.00 -2.26
N ALA A 70 -18.65 -0.93 -0.95
CA ALA A 70 -17.63 -0.87 0.09
C ALA A 70 -16.75 -2.12 0.13
N LEU A 71 -17.33 -3.31 -0.04
CA LEU A 71 -16.57 -4.57 -0.10
C LEU A 71 -15.61 -4.60 -1.28
N THR A 72 -16.01 -4.04 -2.42
CA THR A 72 -15.12 -3.92 -3.59
C THR A 72 -13.93 -3.02 -3.27
N SER A 73 -14.19 -1.83 -2.72
CA SER A 73 -13.12 -0.91 -2.28
C SER A 73 -12.21 -1.54 -1.22
N GLU A 74 -12.77 -2.26 -0.24
CA GLU A 74 -11.98 -2.98 0.77
C GLU A 74 -11.07 -4.05 0.14
N GLY A 75 -11.53 -4.72 -0.91
CA GLY A 75 -10.70 -5.63 -1.71
C GLY A 75 -9.59 -4.92 -2.48
N ASP A 76 -9.88 -3.74 -3.04
CA ASP A 76 -8.91 -2.93 -3.78
C ASP A 76 -7.82 -2.35 -2.86
N GLU A 77 -8.15 -2.02 -1.61
CA GLU A 77 -7.18 -1.65 -0.58
C GLU A 77 -6.08 -2.73 -0.39
N LEU A 78 -6.43 -4.03 -0.39
CA LEU A 78 -5.45 -5.12 -0.33
C LEU A 78 -4.55 -5.16 -1.57
N THR A 79 -5.08 -4.78 -2.73
CA THR A 79 -4.29 -4.68 -3.96
C THR A 79 -3.24 -3.57 -3.82
N GLN A 80 -3.64 -2.38 -3.35
CA GLN A 80 -2.70 -1.27 -3.14
C GLN A 80 -1.67 -1.58 -2.06
N LYS A 81 -2.08 -2.28 -1.00
CA LYS A 81 -1.17 -2.82 0.00
C LYS A 81 -0.10 -3.71 -0.61
N GLY A 82 -0.49 -4.65 -1.47
CA GLY A 82 0.45 -5.54 -2.15
C GLY A 82 1.48 -4.80 -3.00
N VAL A 83 1.05 -3.71 -3.67
CA VAL A 83 1.96 -2.83 -4.44
C VAL A 83 2.96 -2.15 -3.52
N LEU A 84 2.51 -1.56 -2.41
CA LEU A 84 3.41 -0.89 -1.46
C LEU A 84 4.35 -1.88 -0.75
N ASP A 85 3.87 -3.07 -0.36
CA ASP A 85 4.69 -4.14 0.21
C ASP A 85 5.82 -4.56 -0.74
N ALA A 86 5.52 -4.67 -2.04
CA ALA A 86 6.52 -5.00 -3.04
C ALA A 86 7.63 -3.94 -3.09
N VAL A 87 7.27 -2.65 -2.98
CA VAL A 87 8.25 -1.55 -2.94
C VAL A 87 9.04 -1.58 -1.63
N PHE A 88 8.38 -1.63 -0.47
CA PHE A 88 9.04 -1.60 0.83
C PHE A 88 10.05 -2.74 1.01
N ARG A 89 9.73 -3.94 0.52
CA ARG A 89 10.68 -5.06 0.52
C ARG A 89 11.94 -4.80 -0.29
N THR A 90 11.87 -3.97 -1.35
CA THR A 90 13.02 -3.72 -2.22
C THR A 90 14.01 -2.70 -1.68
N LEU A 91 13.57 -1.81 -0.78
CA LEU A 91 14.40 -0.76 -0.19
C LEU A 91 15.38 -1.28 0.87
N GLY A 92 15.09 -2.44 1.47
CA GLY A 92 15.88 -2.98 2.58
C GLY A 92 15.92 -2.05 3.81
N SER A 93 16.43 -2.54 4.95
CA SER A 93 16.43 -1.79 6.22
C SER A 93 17.27 -0.51 6.23
N GLY A 94 18.08 -0.26 5.18
CA GLY A 94 19.04 0.84 5.13
C GLY A 94 18.52 2.13 4.48
N GLU A 95 17.67 2.04 3.45
CA GLU A 95 17.19 3.21 2.69
C GLU A 95 15.89 3.80 3.25
N ALA A 96 15.09 2.99 3.95
CA ALA A 96 13.77 3.40 4.40
C ALA A 96 13.75 4.08 5.78
N GLY A 97 14.90 4.25 6.46
CA GLY A 97 14.93 4.69 7.85
C GLY A 97 14.06 3.79 8.75
N GLY A 98 13.71 4.22 9.97
CA GLY A 98 12.88 3.44 10.90
C GLY A 98 11.51 2.98 10.34
N ALA A 99 11.06 3.52 9.20
CA ALA A 99 9.76 3.26 8.60
C ALA A 99 9.49 1.76 8.31
N LEU A 100 10.52 0.95 7.98
CA LEU A 100 10.29 -0.48 7.70
C LEU A 100 9.94 -1.32 8.93
N THR A 101 10.38 -0.90 10.11
CA THR A 101 10.01 -1.60 11.36
C THR A 101 8.52 -1.39 11.64
N ASP A 102 8.05 -0.15 11.47
CA ASP A 102 6.64 0.20 11.66
C ASP A 102 5.75 -0.45 10.60
N ILE A 103 6.21 -0.53 9.33
CA ILE A 103 5.49 -1.24 8.26
C ILE A 103 5.36 -2.74 8.55
N THR A 104 6.40 -3.38 9.10
CA THR A 104 6.34 -4.80 9.44
C THR A 104 5.29 -5.05 10.52
N ALA A 105 5.26 -4.22 11.57
CA ALA A 105 4.25 -4.31 12.62
C ALA A 105 2.83 -4.03 12.08
N ALA A 106 2.67 -3.01 11.23
CA ALA A 106 1.41 -2.72 10.56
C ALA A 106 0.94 -3.90 9.69
N ASN A 107 1.84 -4.53 8.93
CA ASN A 107 1.54 -5.71 8.14
C ASN A 107 1.06 -6.89 9.02
N THR A 108 1.75 -7.15 10.13
CA THR A 108 1.36 -8.19 11.10
C THR A 108 -0.05 -7.93 11.62
N THR A 109 -0.39 -6.70 11.98
CA THR A 109 -1.76 -6.34 12.40
C THR A 109 -2.78 -6.64 11.29
N LEU A 110 -2.54 -6.13 10.07
CA LEU A 110 -3.50 -6.26 8.98
C LEU A 110 -3.71 -7.72 8.54
N VAL A 111 -2.63 -8.48 8.38
CA VAL A 111 -2.64 -9.80 7.75
C VAL A 111 -2.57 -10.93 8.77
N GLU A 112 -1.54 -10.95 9.62
CA GLU A 112 -1.27 -12.09 10.50
C GLU A 112 -2.27 -12.19 11.65
N GLN A 113 -2.72 -11.05 12.18
CA GLN A 113 -3.79 -11.01 13.18
C GLN A 113 -5.19 -11.08 12.54
N GLY A 114 -5.29 -11.05 11.20
CA GLY A 114 -6.54 -11.21 10.46
C GLY A 114 -7.51 -10.04 10.55
N THR A 115 -7.07 -8.85 11.01
CA THR A 115 -7.97 -7.71 11.21
C THR A 115 -8.55 -7.19 9.90
N PHE A 116 -7.77 -7.24 8.80
CA PHE A 116 -8.28 -6.87 7.48
C PHE A 116 -9.35 -7.86 7.01
N GLN A 117 -9.08 -9.16 7.12
CA GLN A 117 -10.04 -10.19 6.74
C GLN A 117 -11.32 -10.14 7.57
N PHE A 118 -11.24 -9.72 8.83
CA PHE A 118 -12.42 -9.50 9.66
C PHE A 118 -13.34 -8.43 9.06
N VAL A 119 -12.79 -7.31 8.59
CA VAL A 119 -13.58 -6.25 7.93
C VAL A 119 -14.18 -6.73 6.62
N VAL A 120 -13.39 -7.41 5.77
CA VAL A 120 -13.87 -8.02 4.53
C VAL A 120 -15.05 -8.96 4.80
N ASN A 121 -14.94 -9.82 5.80
CA ASN A 121 -16.00 -10.75 6.17
C ASN A 121 -17.26 -10.02 6.65
N GLY A 122 -17.11 -8.96 7.47
CA GLY A 122 -18.24 -8.17 7.95
C GLY A 122 -18.96 -7.41 6.84
N LEU A 123 -18.22 -6.82 5.89
CA LEU A 123 -18.81 -6.19 4.71
C LEU A 123 -19.51 -7.22 3.82
N ASN A 124 -18.91 -8.39 3.61
CA ASN A 124 -19.53 -9.49 2.87
C ASN A 124 -20.82 -10.02 3.54
N ASP A 125 -20.86 -10.07 4.88
CA ASP A 125 -22.08 -10.42 5.61
C ASP A 125 -23.20 -9.39 5.36
N LEU A 126 -22.88 -8.10 5.36
CA LEU A 126 -23.85 -7.04 5.00
C LEU A 126 -24.31 -7.13 3.53
N VAL A 127 -23.45 -7.60 2.62
CA VAL A 127 -23.85 -7.86 1.22
C VAL A 127 -24.84 -9.00 1.13
N ILE A 128 -24.56 -10.13 1.80
CA ILE A 128 -25.35 -11.35 1.67
C ILE A 128 -26.66 -11.23 2.43
N ASN A 129 -26.60 -10.71 3.66
CA ASN A 129 -27.70 -10.76 4.62
C ASN A 129 -28.29 -9.38 4.96
N GLY A 130 -27.63 -8.28 4.59
CA GLY A 130 -28.02 -6.93 5.03
C GLY A 130 -29.41 -6.50 4.55
N ALA A 131 -29.92 -7.07 3.46
CA ALA A 131 -31.29 -6.79 3.01
C ALA A 131 -32.37 -7.26 4.00
N ASP A 132 -32.06 -8.29 4.80
CA ASP A 132 -32.99 -8.89 5.76
C ASP A 132 -32.71 -8.43 7.21
N PHE A 133 -31.68 -7.61 7.43
CA PHE A 133 -31.34 -7.12 8.77
C PHE A 133 -32.34 -6.09 9.28
N SER A 134 -32.71 -6.23 10.55
CA SER A 134 -33.36 -5.17 11.30
C SER A 134 -32.38 -4.01 11.57
N PRO A 135 -32.87 -2.79 11.87
CA PRO A 135 -32.01 -1.66 12.21
C PRO A 135 -31.00 -1.96 13.33
N ASP A 136 -31.40 -2.72 14.35
CA ASP A 136 -30.51 -3.10 15.46
C ASP A 136 -29.40 -4.07 15.01
N GLN A 137 -29.72 -4.99 14.07
CA GLN A 137 -28.73 -5.89 13.49
C GLN A 137 -27.72 -5.12 12.63
N VAL A 138 -28.18 -4.15 11.82
CA VAL A 138 -27.29 -3.27 11.05
C VAL A 138 -26.35 -2.50 11.98
N LEU A 139 -26.90 -1.86 13.01
CA LEU A 139 -26.11 -1.10 13.97
C LEU A 139 -25.06 -1.98 14.68
N SER A 140 -25.46 -3.17 15.11
CA SER A 140 -24.56 -4.13 15.76
C SER A 140 -23.43 -4.56 14.81
N SER A 141 -23.74 -4.92 13.57
CA SER A 141 -22.73 -5.32 12.57
C SER A 141 -21.76 -4.19 12.25
N VAL A 142 -22.27 -2.98 12.00
CA VAL A 142 -21.43 -1.79 11.75
C VAL A 142 -20.53 -1.49 12.95
N THR A 143 -21.06 -1.59 14.18
CA THR A 143 -20.27 -1.37 15.40
C THR A 143 -19.13 -2.38 15.53
N MET A 144 -19.38 -3.65 15.25
CA MET A 144 -18.33 -4.69 15.27
C MET A 144 -17.25 -4.42 14.22
N ILE A 145 -17.66 -4.08 12.99
CA ILE A 145 -16.72 -3.75 11.91
C ILE A 145 -15.87 -2.53 12.30
N ASN A 146 -16.51 -1.44 12.76
CA ASN A 146 -15.80 -0.22 13.17
C ASN A 146 -14.88 -0.44 14.36
N THR A 147 -15.24 -1.31 15.30
CA THR A 147 -14.37 -1.61 16.45
C THR A 147 -13.02 -2.15 15.99
N VAL A 148 -13.00 -3.08 15.03
CA VAL A 148 -11.75 -3.62 14.48
C VAL A 148 -11.10 -2.63 13.53
N ARG A 149 -11.90 -2.04 12.63
CA ARG A 149 -11.38 -1.15 11.59
C ARG A 149 -10.72 0.09 12.19
N CYS A 150 -11.40 0.79 13.10
CA CYS A 150 -10.91 2.03 13.69
C CYS A 150 -9.72 1.84 14.63
N ASN A 151 -9.69 0.74 15.41
CA ASN A 151 -8.64 0.52 16.41
C ASN A 151 -7.41 -0.19 15.87
N SER A 152 -7.54 -0.97 14.79
CA SER A 152 -6.44 -1.81 14.27
C SER A 152 -6.13 -1.53 12.81
N VAL A 153 -7.13 -1.56 11.93
CA VAL A 153 -6.90 -1.46 10.48
C VAL A 153 -6.46 -0.06 10.07
N LEU A 154 -7.24 0.98 10.39
CA LEU A 154 -6.96 2.35 9.94
C LEU A 154 -5.65 2.91 10.53
N PRO A 155 -5.28 2.67 11.80
CA PRO A 155 -3.95 3.05 12.31
C PRO A 155 -2.81 2.35 11.58
N ALA A 156 -2.97 1.07 11.20
CA ALA A 156 -1.96 0.38 10.40
C ALA A 156 -1.89 0.92 8.97
N ILE A 157 -3.03 1.30 8.37
CA ILE A 157 -3.07 1.99 7.06
C ILE A 157 -2.36 3.35 7.14
N ASP A 158 -2.52 4.13 8.22
CA ASP A 158 -1.81 5.39 8.39
C ASP A 158 -0.28 5.21 8.32
N ILE A 159 0.25 4.13 8.91
CA ILE A 159 1.68 3.81 8.85
C ILE A 159 2.12 3.57 7.39
N TYR A 160 1.31 2.85 6.61
CA TYR A 160 1.55 2.64 5.18
C TYR A 160 1.50 3.93 4.38
N LEU A 161 0.44 4.73 4.54
CA LEU A 161 0.26 5.97 3.80
C LEU A 161 1.32 7.01 4.17
N GLY A 162 1.68 7.12 5.45
CA GLY A 162 2.77 7.97 5.91
C GLY A 162 4.12 7.56 5.34
N SER A 163 4.43 6.26 5.34
CA SER A 163 5.68 5.75 4.76
C SER A 163 5.73 5.95 3.24
N ALA A 164 4.61 5.74 2.55
CA ALA A 164 4.49 5.99 1.11
C ALA A 164 4.62 7.50 0.78
N ALA A 165 4.10 8.39 1.62
CA ALA A 165 4.24 9.84 1.47
C ALA A 165 5.71 10.27 1.54
N VAL A 166 6.45 9.74 2.53
CA VAL A 166 7.88 10.01 2.68
C VAL A 166 8.66 9.54 1.47
N LEU A 167 8.39 8.33 0.97
CA LEU A 167 9.09 7.77 -0.19
C LEU A 167 8.71 8.46 -1.51
N SER A 168 7.44 8.79 -1.71
CA SER A 168 6.98 9.40 -2.95
C SER A 168 7.38 10.87 -3.06
N GLY A 169 7.63 11.54 -1.93
CA GLY A 169 7.89 12.98 -1.87
C GLY A 169 6.70 13.83 -2.32
N ARG A 170 5.50 13.23 -2.41
CA ARG A 170 4.28 13.90 -2.90
C ARG A 170 3.34 14.25 -1.75
N PRO A 171 2.58 15.35 -1.85
CA PRO A 171 1.64 15.80 -0.83
C PRO A 171 0.32 15.02 -0.89
N PHE A 172 0.40 13.69 -0.86
CA PHE A 172 -0.78 12.82 -0.82
C PHE A 172 -1.26 12.59 0.62
N PRO A 173 -2.53 12.17 0.80
CA PRO A 173 -3.05 11.84 2.13
C PRO A 173 -2.16 10.82 2.84
N ASN A 174 -1.69 11.17 4.03
CA ASN A 174 -0.83 10.34 4.87
C ASN A 174 -1.59 9.70 6.04
N VAL A 175 -2.90 9.91 6.11
CA VAL A 175 -3.79 9.38 7.14
C VAL A 175 -5.07 8.89 6.46
N ALA A 176 -5.54 7.71 6.86
CA ALA A 176 -6.79 7.13 6.44
C ALA A 176 -7.98 7.93 6.95
N VAL A 177 -9.01 8.09 6.12
CA VAL A 177 -10.30 8.66 6.57
C VAL A 177 -10.91 7.71 7.61
N ARG A 178 -11.51 8.28 8.66
CA ARG A 178 -12.21 7.53 9.71
C ARG A 178 -13.73 7.64 9.51
N PRO A 179 -14.51 6.57 9.72
CA PRO A 179 -15.95 6.68 9.91
C PRO A 179 -16.28 7.64 11.07
N ASP A 180 -17.39 8.37 10.95
CA ASP A 180 -17.86 9.32 11.96
C ASP A 180 -18.33 8.63 13.25
N ASN A 181 -18.57 7.32 13.16
CA ASN A 181 -19.01 6.41 14.21
C ASN A 181 -17.91 5.42 14.63
N CYS A 182 -16.63 5.82 14.55
CA CYS A 182 -15.57 5.13 15.29
C CYS A 182 -15.80 5.25 16.81
N PRO A 183 -15.55 4.19 17.58
CA PRO A 183 -15.72 4.18 19.05
C PRO A 183 -14.65 4.99 19.80
#